data_AF-U1Y5L3-F1
#
_entry.id   AF-U1Y5L3-F1
#
_cell.length_a   1.000
_cell.length_b   1.000
_cell.length_c   1.000
_cell.angle_alpha   90.00
_cell.angle_beta   90.00
_cell.angle_gamma   90.00
#
_symmetry.space_group_name_H-M   'P 1'
#
loop_
_entity.id
_entity.type
_entity.pdbx_description
1 polymer ?
#
loop_
_entity_poly.entity_id
_entity_poly.type
_entity_poly.pdbx_seq_one_letter_code
_entity_poly.pdbx_strand_id
1 'polypeptide(L)' 'MNLSFYRNLPKKECSECGCEIKEQYESYVHVCERCINRKEE' A
#
# COMPACT_ATOMS: atom_id res chain seq x y z
N MET A 1 10.97 -22.91 8.29
CA MET A 1 10.21 -21.87 7.59
C MET A 1 10.95 -20.56 7.77
N ASN A 2 11.54 -20.00 6.70
CA ASN A 2 12.54 -18.94 6.81
C ASN A 2 11.87 -17.58 7.09
N LEU A 3 12.04 -17.03 8.29
CA LEU A 3 11.48 -15.73 8.70
C LEU A 3 12.04 -14.54 7.89
N SER A 4 13.06 -14.75 7.05
CA SER A 4 13.75 -13.68 6.32
C SER A 4 12.91 -13.07 5.19
N PHE A 5 11.81 -13.71 4.78
CA PHE A 5 10.87 -13.14 3.80
C PHE A 5 10.06 -11.97 4.37
N TYR A 6 9.85 -11.93 5.69
CA TYR A 6 9.07 -10.86 6.33
C TYR A 6 9.90 -9.66 6.76
N ARG A 7 11.25 -9.73 6.67
CA ARG A 7 12.15 -8.65 7.10
C ARG A 7 12.23 -7.49 6.11
N ASN A 8 11.74 -7.68 4.89
CA ASN A 8 11.65 -6.64 3.86
C ASN A 8 10.29 -6.77 3.16
N LEU A 9 9.19 -6.55 3.89
CA LEU A 9 7.93 -6.34 3.20
C LEU A 9 8.12 -5.13 2.27
N PRO A 10 7.98 -5.29 0.94
CA PRO A 10 8.10 -4.16 0.03
C PRO A 10 7.08 -3.13 0.46
N LYS A 11 7.51 -1.88 0.56
CA LYS A 11 6.60 -0.81 0.91
C LYS A 11 5.49 -0.78 -0.12
N LYS A 12 4.24 -0.77 0.36
CA LYS A 12 3.08 -0.79 -0.52
C LYS A 12 3.10 0.50 -1.34
N GLU A 13 3.08 0.38 -2.67
CA GLU A 13 3.04 1.52 -3.58
C GLU A 13 1.63 1.68 -4.16
N CYS A 14 1.18 2.93 -4.31
CA CYS A 14 -0.08 3.24 -4.93
C CYS A 14 -0.02 2.97 -6.44
N SER A 15 -0.88 2.10 -6.95
CA SER A 15 -0.96 1.77 -8.38
C SER A 15 -1.40 2.96 -9.27
N GLU A 16 -1.99 4.01 -8.68
CA GLU A 16 -2.48 5.17 -9.44
C GLU A 16 -1.45 6.31 -9.48
N CYS A 17 -0.73 6.54 -8.39
CA CYS A 17 0.17 7.69 -8.26
C CYS A 17 1.62 7.36 -7.91
N GLY A 18 1.96 6.08 -7.70
CA GLY A 18 3.31 5.64 -7.35
C GLY A 18 3.80 6.06 -5.96
N CYS A 19 2.92 6.62 -5.11
CA CYS A 19 3.31 7.04 -3.77
C CYS A 19 3.39 5.85 -2.80
N GLU A 20 4.33 5.93 -1.86
CA GLU A 20 4.44 5.00 -0.73
C GLU A 20 3.19 5.08 0.16
N ILE A 21 2.39 4.02 0.15
CA ILE A 21 1.26 3.80 1.05
C ILE A 21 1.83 3.41 2.42
N LYS A 22 1.80 4.36 3.36
CA LYS A 22 2.30 4.15 4.73
C LYS A 22 1.45 3.16 5.54
N GLU A 23 0.19 2.98 5.17
CA GLU A 23 -0.72 2.07 5.86
C GLU A 23 -0.58 0.64 5.31
N GLN A 24 0.33 -0.11 5.93
CA GLN A 24 0.59 -1.51 5.58
C GLN A 24 -0.24 -2.53 6.38
N TYR A 25 -0.97 -2.11 7.41
CA TYR A 25 -1.42 -3.06 8.43
C TYR A 25 -2.73 -3.79 8.07
N GLU A 26 -3.71 -3.13 7.44
CA GLU A 26 -5.04 -3.74 7.23
C GLU A 26 -5.72 -3.46 5.88
N SER A 27 -5.07 -2.74 4.96
CA SER A 27 -5.68 -2.41 3.68
C SER A 27 -5.33 -3.44 2.60
N TYR A 28 -6.33 -4.09 1.99
CA TYR A 28 -6.17 -4.87 0.75
C TYR A 28 -6.03 -3.96 -0.49
N VAL A 29 -6.15 -2.64 -0.33
CA VAL A 29 -6.30 -1.70 -1.45
C VAL A 29 -4.95 -1.16 -1.90
N HIS A 30 -4.55 -1.44 -3.15
CA HIS A 30 -3.30 -0.95 -3.76
C HIS A 30 -3.34 0.52 -4.18
N VAL A 31 -4.31 1.29 -3.66
CA VAL A 31 -4.53 2.70 -4.00
C VAL A 31 -4.48 3.49 -2.69
N CYS A 32 -3.80 4.64 -2.69
CA CYS A 32 -3.68 5.47 -1.50
C CYS A 32 -4.99 6.22 -1.20
N GLU A 33 -5.19 6.61 0.06
CA GLU A 33 -6.37 7.36 0.49
C GLU A 33 -6.66 8.59 -0.37
N ARG A 34 -5.62 9.32 -0.80
CA ARG A 34 -5.77 10.49 -1.69
C ARG A 34 -6.41 10.13 -3.02
N CYS A 35 -6.02 9.01 -3.62
CA CYS A 35 -6.55 8.55 -4.91
C CYS A 35 -7.91 7.87 -4.75
N ILE A 36 -8.18 7.24 -3.61
CA ILE A 36 -9.51 6.70 -3.27
C ILE A 36 -10.50 7.84 -3.09
N ASN A 37 -10.16 8.84 -2.27
CA ASN A 37 -10.99 10.01 -2.00
C ASN A 37 -11.32 10.81 -3.28
N ARG A 38 -10.38 10.84 -4.24
CA ARG A 38 -10.60 11.46 -5.56
C ARG A 38 -11.59 10.71 -6.47
N LYS A 39 -11.91 9.46 -6.17
CA LYS A 39 -12.87 8.63 -6.92
C LYS A 39 -14.26 8.59 -6.28
N GLU A 40 -14.41 9.08 -5.06
CA GLU A 40 -15.70 9.13 -4.33
C GLU A 40 -16.42 10.47 -4.51
N GLU A 41 -16.26 11.13 -5.66
CA GLU A 41 -17.09 12.27 -6.10
C GLU A 41 -17.98 11.92 -7.29
#